data_AF-A0A3N5S091-F1
#
_entry.id   AF-A0A3N5S091-F1
#
_cell.length_a   1.000
_cell.length_b   1.000
_cell.length_c   1.000
_cell.angle_alpha   90.00
_cell.angle_beta   90.00
_cell.angle_gamma   90.00
#
_symmetry.space_group_name_H-M   'P 1'
#
loop_
_entity.id
_entity.type
_entity.pdbx_description
1 polymer ?
#
loop_
_entity_poly.entity_id
_entity_poly.type
_entity_poly.pdbx_seq_one_letter_code
_entity_poly.pdbx_strand_id
1 'polypeptide(L)'
;LFVVDASWSMAVAERMSATKGAILSLLTDAYQRRDRVGLIVFQKDRATLVLPPTNSVQLAQRALADIPVGGKTPLSAGLFLTQQVLQREQIVHPDVNPLVILLTDGAGNVSLRGLPPQEEAHHMAEEIAADKFRCVVINMEHAAFDQGLAQALAEHLKAPCYTLNELKAEALYNKVREEMESGRGL
;
A
#
# COMPACT_ATOMS: atom_id res chain seq x y z
N LEU A 1 6.73 1.49 -3.00
CA LEU A 1 5.94 0.28 -3.30
C LEU A 1 4.50 0.53 -2.88
N PHE A 2 3.56 0.52 -3.82
CA PHE A 2 2.14 0.62 -3.52
C PHE A 2 1.57 -0.76 -3.23
N VAL A 3 0.79 -0.88 -2.17
CA VAL A 3 0.17 -2.13 -1.72
C VAL A 3 -1.31 -1.83 -1.54
N VAL A 4 -2.15 -2.34 -2.44
CA VAL A 4 -3.55 -1.90 -2.58
C VAL A 4 -4.50 -3.04 -2.30
N ASP A 5 -5.41 -2.79 -1.37
CA ASP A 5 -6.58 -3.62 -1.14
C ASP A 5 -7.65 -3.37 -2.21
N ALA A 6 -7.91 -4.39 -3.03
CA ALA A 6 -8.92 -4.33 -4.08
C ALA A 6 -10.19 -5.13 -3.74
N SER A 7 -10.42 -5.48 -2.48
CA SER A 7 -11.62 -6.19 -2.01
C SER A 7 -12.96 -5.44 -2.24
N TRP A 8 -12.90 -4.14 -2.52
CA TRP A 8 -14.05 -3.25 -2.71
C TRP A 8 -15.07 -3.67 -3.79
N SER A 9 -16.37 -3.48 -3.52
CA SER A 9 -17.48 -3.75 -4.45
C SER A 9 -17.76 -2.59 -5.43
N MET A 10 -18.63 -2.81 -6.42
CA MET A 10 -19.06 -1.79 -7.42
C MET A 10 -19.53 -0.45 -6.81
N ALA A 11 -20.07 -0.42 -5.59
CA ALA A 11 -20.51 0.81 -4.92
C ALA A 11 -19.35 1.72 -4.47
N VAL A 12 -18.12 1.19 -4.42
CA VAL A 12 -16.88 1.93 -4.09
C VAL A 12 -16.06 2.25 -5.34
N ALA A 13 -16.38 1.64 -6.49
CA ALA A 13 -15.77 1.94 -7.79
C ALA A 13 -15.86 3.44 -8.16
N GLU A 14 -16.94 4.12 -7.76
CA GLU A 14 -17.14 5.56 -7.99
C GLU A 14 -16.15 6.43 -7.18
N ARG A 15 -15.77 5.99 -5.96
CA ARG A 15 -14.72 6.63 -5.14
C ARG A 15 -13.32 6.28 -5.65
N MET A 16 -13.19 5.09 -6.25
CA MET A 16 -11.94 4.59 -6.84
C MET A 16 -11.45 5.46 -8.01
N SER A 17 -12.32 6.17 -8.72
CA SER A 17 -11.89 7.13 -9.75
C SER A 17 -11.00 8.23 -9.15
N ALA A 18 -11.39 8.78 -7.99
CA ALA A 18 -10.60 9.79 -7.28
C ALA A 18 -9.30 9.20 -6.69
N THR A 19 -9.35 7.99 -6.13
CA THR A 19 -8.16 7.31 -5.59
C THR A 19 -7.17 6.90 -6.68
N LYS A 20 -7.64 6.40 -7.83
CA LYS A 20 -6.81 6.12 -9.00
C LYS A 20 -6.10 7.39 -9.48
N GLY A 21 -6.80 8.52 -9.49
CA GLY A 21 -6.20 9.83 -9.77
C GLY A 21 -5.06 10.18 -8.81
N ALA A 22 -5.29 10.06 -7.50
CA ALA A 22 -4.28 10.34 -6.48
C ALA A 22 -3.05 9.41 -6.55
N ILE A 23 -3.27 8.10 -6.75
CA ILE A 23 -2.17 7.13 -6.93
C ILE A 23 -1.41 7.48 -8.22
N LEU A 24 -2.09 7.77 -9.33
CA LEU A 24 -1.47 8.17 -10.60
C LEU A 24 -0.63 9.44 -10.44
N SER A 25 -1.10 10.43 -9.69
CA SER A 25 -0.34 11.65 -9.37
C SER A 25 0.93 11.31 -8.59
N LEU A 26 0.83 10.53 -7.51
CA LEU A 26 1.99 10.09 -6.72
C LEU A 26 3.01 9.30 -7.58
N LEU A 27 2.52 8.43 -8.48
CA LEU A 27 3.37 7.72 -9.44
C LEU A 27 4.07 8.66 -10.42
N THR A 28 3.34 9.64 -10.93
CA THR A 28 3.87 10.61 -11.90
C THR A 28 5.01 11.40 -11.27
N ASP A 29 4.88 11.78 -9.99
CA ASP A 29 5.91 12.54 -9.29
C ASP A 29 7.10 11.69 -8.85
N ALA A 30 6.85 10.44 -8.43
CA ALA A 30 7.91 9.46 -8.21
C ALA A 30 8.77 9.30 -9.48
N TYR A 31 8.13 9.27 -10.66
CA TYR A 31 8.87 9.21 -11.92
C TYR A 31 9.70 10.45 -12.22
N GLN A 32 9.16 11.66 -12.01
CA GLN A 32 9.92 12.90 -12.22
C GLN A 32 11.22 12.90 -11.40
N ARG A 33 11.22 12.22 -10.26
CA ARG A 33 12.36 12.10 -9.34
C ARG A 33 13.24 10.87 -9.58
N ARG A 34 12.96 10.10 -10.64
CA ARG A 34 13.63 8.84 -10.99
C ARG A 34 13.50 7.75 -9.92
N ASP A 35 12.45 7.82 -9.10
CA ASP A 35 12.14 6.78 -8.14
C ASP A 35 11.60 5.54 -8.87
N ARG A 36 11.86 4.37 -8.30
CA ARG A 36 11.33 3.11 -8.81
C ARG A 36 10.01 2.80 -8.11
N VAL A 37 9.01 2.45 -8.90
CA VAL A 37 7.67 2.16 -8.41
C VAL A 37 7.25 0.75 -8.73
N GLY A 38 6.74 0.05 -7.72
CA GLY A 38 6.03 -1.21 -7.86
C GLY A 38 4.61 -1.12 -7.30
N LEU A 39 3.78 -2.08 -7.68
CA LEU A 39 2.39 -2.21 -7.28
C LEU A 39 2.07 -3.66 -6.94
N ILE A 40 1.61 -3.89 -5.71
CA ILE A 40 0.99 -5.12 -5.26
C ILE A 40 -0.50 -4.85 -5.09
N VAL A 41 -1.32 -5.78 -5.57
CA VAL A 41 -2.77 -5.77 -5.37
C VAL A 41 -3.16 -7.08 -4.71
N PHE A 42 -3.96 -7.01 -3.65
CA PHE A 42 -4.52 -8.19 -3.02
C PHE A 42 -6.04 -8.17 -3.10
N GLN A 43 -6.60 -9.30 -3.52
CA GLN A 43 -8.05 -9.49 -3.71
C GLN A 43 -8.36 -10.99 -3.66
N LYS A 44 -9.61 -11.33 -3.33
CA LYS A 44 -10.07 -12.72 -3.24
C LYS A 44 -9.21 -13.48 -2.23
N ASP A 45 -8.43 -14.45 -2.67
CA ASP A 45 -7.63 -15.36 -1.86
C ASP A 45 -6.12 -15.19 -2.07
N ARG A 46 -5.68 -14.15 -2.81
CA ARG A 46 -4.27 -13.97 -3.16
C ARG A 46 -3.81 -12.51 -3.23
N ALA A 47 -2.50 -12.33 -3.07
CA ALA A 47 -1.78 -11.11 -3.42
C ALA A 47 -1.03 -11.32 -4.74
N THR A 48 -0.99 -10.29 -5.58
CA THR A 48 -0.33 -10.33 -6.90
C THR A 48 0.57 -9.11 -7.06
N LEU A 49 1.81 -9.32 -7.48
CA LEU A 49 2.71 -8.26 -7.93
C LEU A 49 2.31 -7.85 -9.35
N VAL A 50 1.49 -6.82 -9.46
CA VAL A 50 0.97 -6.31 -10.74
C VAL A 50 2.05 -5.54 -11.49
N LEU A 51 2.90 -4.82 -10.77
CA LEU A 51 4.03 -4.08 -11.33
C LEU A 51 5.27 -4.33 -10.47
N PRO A 52 6.28 -5.05 -10.98
CA PRO A 52 7.60 -5.09 -10.35
C PRO A 52 8.19 -3.67 -10.26
N PRO A 53 8.97 -3.35 -9.22
CA PRO A 53 9.63 -2.05 -9.09
C PRO A 53 10.36 -1.63 -10.37
N THR A 54 9.86 -0.57 -11.00
CA THR A 54 10.33 -0.10 -12.31
C THR A 54 10.41 1.42 -12.33
N ASN A 55 11.28 1.95 -13.18
CA ASN A 55 11.32 3.37 -13.53
C ASN A 55 10.45 3.69 -14.76
N SER A 56 9.71 2.72 -15.33
CA SER A 56 8.87 2.94 -16.51
C SER A 56 7.47 3.45 -16.15
N VAL A 57 7.19 4.72 -16.46
CA VAL A 57 5.84 5.30 -16.31
C VAL A 57 4.80 4.54 -17.11
N GLN A 58 5.13 4.17 -18.34
CA GLN A 58 4.18 3.57 -19.27
C GLN A 58 3.68 2.22 -18.73
N LEU A 59 4.57 1.43 -18.12
CA LEU A 59 4.19 0.19 -17.45
C LEU A 59 3.34 0.46 -16.20
N ALA A 60 3.71 1.46 -15.41
CA ALA A 60 2.96 1.83 -14.21
C ALA A 60 1.55 2.34 -14.49
N GLN A 61 1.38 3.19 -15.50
CA GLN A 61 0.09 3.71 -15.95
C GLN A 61 -0.84 2.60 -16.45
N ARG A 62 -0.30 1.67 -17.26
CA ARG A 62 -1.07 0.50 -17.74
C ARG A 62 -1.49 -0.41 -16.60
N ALA A 63 -0.56 -0.72 -15.68
CA ALA A 63 -0.84 -1.55 -14.52
C ALA A 63 -1.96 -0.98 -13.63
N LEU A 64 -2.05 0.35 -13.48
CA LEU A 64 -3.12 1.00 -12.73
C LEU A 64 -4.48 1.00 -13.44
N ALA A 65 -4.49 1.15 -14.77
CA ALA A 65 -5.72 1.19 -15.54
C ALA A 65 -6.50 -0.12 -15.39
N ASP A 66 -5.77 -1.24 -15.41
CA ASP A 66 -6.31 -2.60 -15.44
C ASP A 66 -6.43 -3.26 -14.06
N ILE A 67 -6.36 -2.50 -12.95
CA ILE A 67 -6.52 -3.07 -11.61
C ILE A 67 -7.93 -3.70 -11.49
N PRO A 68 -8.02 -5.02 -11.24
CA PRO A 68 -9.29 -5.68 -10.99
C PRO A 68 -9.90 -5.19 -9.67
N VAL A 69 -11.24 -5.10 -9.62
CA VAL A 69 -11.99 -4.62 -8.45
C VAL A 69 -12.91 -5.73 -7.96
N GLY A 70 -12.90 -6.01 -6.66
CA GLY A 70 -13.82 -6.91 -5.97
C GLY A 70 -13.18 -8.20 -5.45
N GLY A 71 -13.64 -8.66 -4.29
CA GLY A 71 -13.26 -9.94 -3.71
C GLY A 71 -13.21 -9.90 -2.19
N LYS A 72 -12.55 -10.89 -1.58
CA LYS A 72 -12.18 -10.86 -0.16
C LYS A 72 -10.84 -10.13 0.04
N THR A 73 -10.46 -9.94 1.30
CA THR A 73 -9.26 -9.20 1.74
C THR A 73 -8.20 -10.14 2.34
N PRO A 74 -7.27 -10.68 1.53
CA PRO A 74 -6.16 -11.49 2.04
C PRO A 74 -4.99 -10.59 2.45
N LEU A 75 -5.20 -9.79 3.50
CA LEU A 75 -4.25 -8.78 3.96
C LEU A 75 -2.88 -9.38 4.32
N SER A 76 -2.86 -10.51 5.03
CA SER A 76 -1.60 -11.20 5.38
C SER A 76 -0.83 -11.65 4.14
N ALA A 77 -1.52 -12.09 3.07
CA ALA A 77 -0.90 -12.39 1.78
C ALA A 77 -0.27 -11.15 1.13
N GLY A 78 -0.94 -10.01 1.23
CA GLY A 78 -0.44 -8.73 0.74
C GLY A 78 0.84 -8.29 1.45
N LEU A 79 0.84 -8.37 2.79
CA LEU A 79 1.99 -8.02 3.63
C LEU A 79 3.16 -8.98 3.42
N PHE A 80 2.91 -10.29 3.36
CA PHE A 80 3.94 -11.28 3.08
C PHE A 80 4.63 -11.04 1.73
N LEU A 81 3.84 -10.83 0.66
CA LEU A 81 4.41 -10.52 -0.66
C LEU A 81 5.17 -9.19 -0.65
N THR A 82 4.69 -8.21 0.10
CA THR A 82 5.38 -6.92 0.28
C THR A 82 6.77 -7.12 0.86
N GLN A 83 6.89 -7.86 1.96
CA GLN A 83 8.18 -8.14 2.59
C GLN A 83 9.13 -8.86 1.62
N GLN A 84 8.66 -9.88 0.89
CA GLN A 84 9.48 -10.60 -0.10
C GLN A 84 10.01 -9.67 -1.20
N VAL A 85 9.17 -8.79 -1.73
CA VAL A 85 9.57 -7.81 -2.76
C VAL A 85 10.61 -6.84 -2.20
N LEU A 86 10.39 -6.30 -1.01
CA LEU A 86 11.30 -5.34 -0.39
C LEU A 86 12.67 -5.94 -0.07
N GLN A 87 12.70 -7.15 0.49
CA GLN A 87 13.95 -7.87 0.77
C GLN A 87 14.75 -8.13 -0.52
N ARG A 88 14.07 -8.54 -1.60
CA ARG A 88 14.71 -8.71 -2.90
C ARG A 88 15.26 -7.39 -3.44
N GLU A 89 14.47 -6.32 -3.36
CA GLU A 89 14.89 -5.01 -3.87
C GLU A 89 16.08 -4.42 -3.11
N GLN A 90 16.17 -4.61 -1.79
CA GLN A 90 17.36 -4.19 -1.02
C GLN A 90 18.65 -4.87 -1.50
N ILE A 91 18.57 -6.13 -1.95
CA ILE A 91 19.73 -6.87 -2.45
C ILE A 91 20.13 -6.34 -3.84
N VAL A 92 19.15 -6.11 -4.72
CA VAL A 92 19.42 -5.69 -6.11
C VAL A 92 19.75 -4.19 -6.19
N HIS A 93 19.20 -3.39 -5.28
CA HIS A 93 19.28 -1.93 -5.25
C HIS A 93 19.52 -1.42 -3.82
N PRO A 94 20.72 -1.63 -3.26
CA PRO A 94 21.03 -1.29 -1.87
C PRO A 94 20.97 0.21 -1.56
N ASP A 95 21.16 1.06 -2.57
CA ASP A 95 21.11 2.52 -2.43
C ASP A 95 19.67 3.08 -2.42
N VAL A 96 18.66 2.23 -2.66
CA VAL A 96 17.27 2.64 -2.67
C VAL A 96 16.69 2.49 -1.27
N ASN A 97 16.20 3.60 -0.70
CA ASN A 97 15.43 3.56 0.54
C ASN A 97 13.94 3.29 0.22
N PRO A 98 13.40 2.10 0.52
CA PRO A 98 12.04 1.76 0.16
C PRO A 98 11.01 2.44 1.07
N LEU A 99 9.95 2.96 0.45
CA LEU A 99 8.73 3.40 1.11
C LEU A 99 7.55 2.53 0.68
N VAL A 100 6.83 1.97 1.63
CA VAL A 100 5.57 1.25 1.41
C VAL A 100 4.41 2.20 1.62
N ILE A 101 3.48 2.24 0.68
CA ILE A 101 2.21 2.96 0.81
C ILE A 101 1.11 1.90 0.75
N LEU A 102 0.51 1.60 1.89
CA LEU A 102 -0.52 0.58 2.06
C LEU A 102 -1.91 1.22 2.08
N LEU A 103 -2.78 0.83 1.16
CA LEU A 103 -4.15 1.30 1.06
C LEU A 103 -5.08 0.14 1.44
N THR A 104 -5.75 0.22 2.58
CA THR A 104 -6.63 -0.84 3.11
C THR A 104 -7.62 -0.29 4.13
N ASP A 105 -8.69 -1.03 4.39
CA ASP A 105 -9.57 -0.86 5.56
C ASP A 105 -9.00 -1.55 6.81
N GLY A 106 -7.95 -2.38 6.65
CA GLY A 106 -7.29 -3.12 7.73
C GLY A 106 -7.98 -4.44 8.10
N ALA A 107 -9.06 -4.83 7.40
CA ALA A 107 -9.82 -6.04 7.71
C ALA A 107 -9.18 -7.28 7.09
N GLY A 108 -8.50 -8.09 7.90
CA GLY A 108 -8.03 -9.41 7.50
C GLY A 108 -9.19 -10.41 7.41
N ASN A 109 -9.47 -10.94 6.23
CA ASN A 109 -10.59 -11.87 6.00
C ASN A 109 -10.17 -13.27 5.53
N VAL A 110 -8.89 -13.46 5.22
CA VAL A 110 -8.31 -14.73 4.74
C VAL A 110 -6.95 -14.94 5.40
N SER A 111 -6.71 -16.13 5.93
CA SER A 111 -5.42 -16.51 6.52
C SER A 111 -4.56 -17.32 5.53
N LEU A 112 -3.25 -17.14 5.61
CA LEU A 112 -2.23 -17.94 4.92
C LEU A 112 -1.88 -19.23 5.66
N ARG A 113 -1.80 -19.19 7.00
CA ARG A 113 -1.24 -20.27 7.84
C ARG A 113 -2.24 -20.84 8.86
N GLY A 114 -3.52 -20.48 8.75
CA GLY A 114 -4.59 -20.98 9.61
C GLY A 114 -4.70 -20.30 10.97
N LEU A 115 -3.98 -19.20 11.18
CA LEU A 115 -4.16 -18.29 12.31
C LEU A 115 -5.42 -17.42 12.09
N PRO A 116 -5.96 -16.78 13.14
CA PRO A 116 -6.95 -15.72 12.97
C PRO A 116 -6.41 -14.67 11.98
N PRO A 117 -7.11 -14.38 10.86
CA PRO A 117 -6.54 -13.56 9.77
C PRO A 117 -6.04 -12.18 10.21
N GLN A 118 -6.71 -11.58 11.19
CA GLN A 118 -6.31 -10.27 11.73
C GLN A 118 -5.00 -10.35 12.53
N GLU A 119 -4.87 -11.36 13.41
CA GLU A 119 -3.64 -11.59 14.18
C GLU A 119 -2.47 -11.90 13.26
N GLU A 120 -2.70 -12.71 12.22
CA GLU A 120 -1.69 -13.01 11.22
C GLU A 120 -1.22 -11.75 10.48
N ALA A 121 -2.13 -10.84 10.12
CA ALA A 121 -1.79 -9.57 9.50
C ALA A 121 -0.94 -8.69 10.43
N HIS A 122 -1.26 -8.63 11.72
CA HIS A 122 -0.48 -7.89 12.71
C HIS A 122 0.93 -8.45 12.86
N HIS A 123 1.10 -9.77 12.92
CA HIS A 123 2.42 -10.39 12.95
C HIS A 123 3.26 -10.05 11.71
N MET A 124 2.66 -10.08 10.52
CA MET A 124 3.40 -9.70 9.29
C MET A 124 3.75 -8.20 9.30
N ALA A 125 2.88 -7.36 9.84
CA ALA A 125 3.17 -5.94 10.02
C ALA A 125 4.37 -5.70 10.96
N GLU A 126 4.43 -6.45 12.07
CA GLU A 126 5.56 -6.40 13.02
C GLU A 126 6.87 -6.85 12.39
N GLU A 127 6.84 -7.90 11.55
CA GLU A 127 8.01 -8.38 10.81
C GLU A 127 8.54 -7.32 9.82
N ILE A 128 7.64 -6.66 9.07
CA ILE A 128 8.00 -5.55 8.18
C ILE A 128 8.62 -4.38 8.96
N ALA A 129 8.05 -4.06 10.12
CA ALA A 129 8.58 -3.01 10.99
C ALA A 129 9.96 -3.37 11.58
N ALA A 130 10.20 -4.65 11.88
CA ALA A 130 11.49 -5.15 12.37
C ALA A 130 12.58 -5.05 11.29
N ASP A 131 12.20 -5.25 10.02
CA ASP A 131 13.07 -5.02 8.85
C ASP A 131 13.36 -3.52 8.60
N LYS A 132 12.77 -2.62 9.41
CA LYS A 132 12.93 -1.15 9.37
C LYS A 132 12.48 -0.50 8.05
N PHE A 133 11.55 -1.14 7.35
CA PHE A 133 10.95 -0.55 6.17
C PHE A 133 10.02 0.60 6.54
N ARG A 134 10.17 1.71 5.82
CA ARG A 134 9.28 2.85 6.00
C ARG A 134 7.93 2.54 5.40
N CYS A 135 6.87 2.73 6.17
CA CYS A 135 5.51 2.45 5.75
C CYS A 135 4.61 3.66 6.02
N VAL A 136 3.58 3.83 5.19
CA VAL A 136 2.47 4.76 5.38
C VAL A 136 1.19 3.98 5.13
N VAL A 137 0.24 4.04 6.05
CA VAL A 137 -1.07 3.43 5.90
C VAL A 137 -2.08 4.50 5.50
N ILE A 138 -2.91 4.18 4.52
CA ILE A 138 -4.02 5.00 4.08
C ILE A 138 -5.29 4.20 4.33
N ASN A 139 -6.00 4.56 5.40
CA ASN A 139 -7.31 4.04 5.73
C ASN A 139 -8.30 4.41 4.62
N MET A 140 -8.87 3.36 4.03
CA MET A 140 -9.85 3.47 2.97
C MET A 140 -11.30 3.53 3.47
N GLU A 141 -11.56 3.27 4.75
CA GLU A 141 -12.88 3.45 5.34
C GLU A 141 -13.24 4.93 5.48
N HIS A 142 -14.55 5.20 5.48
CA HIS A 142 -15.04 6.53 5.82
C HIS A 142 -14.98 6.71 7.34
N ALA A 143 -14.55 7.88 7.82
CA ALA A 143 -14.40 8.14 9.26
C ALA A 143 -15.66 7.84 10.11
N ALA A 144 -16.85 7.90 9.51
CA ALA A 144 -18.11 7.56 10.19
C ALA A 144 -18.33 6.06 10.40
N PHE A 145 -17.60 5.20 9.67
CA PHE A 145 -17.68 3.75 9.71
C PHE A 145 -16.35 3.10 10.13
N ASP A 146 -15.33 3.90 10.42
CA ASP A 146 -13.98 3.45 10.76
C ASP A 146 -13.99 2.63 12.05
N GLN A 147 -13.61 1.36 11.93
CA GLN A 147 -13.51 0.45 13.07
C GLN A 147 -12.14 0.51 13.77
N GLY A 148 -11.20 1.31 13.25
CA GLY A 148 -9.86 1.46 13.78
C GLY A 148 -8.89 0.35 13.36
N LEU A 149 -9.29 -0.54 12.43
CA LEU A 149 -8.46 -1.67 11.99
C LEU A 149 -7.22 -1.20 11.21
N ALA A 150 -7.40 -0.26 10.28
CA ALA A 150 -6.27 0.33 9.56
C ALA A 150 -5.30 1.08 10.50
N GLN A 151 -5.84 1.73 11.54
CA GLN A 151 -5.04 2.40 12.56
C GLN A 151 -4.22 1.39 13.38
N ALA A 152 -4.84 0.32 13.86
CA ALA A 152 -4.14 -0.75 14.58
C ALA A 152 -3.03 -1.37 13.71
N LEU A 153 -3.31 -1.62 12.42
CA LEU A 153 -2.30 -2.12 11.49
C LEU A 153 -1.12 -1.16 11.34
N ALA A 154 -1.38 0.15 11.27
CA ALA A 154 -0.34 1.18 11.20
C ALA A 154 0.53 1.20 12.46
N GLU A 155 -0.05 0.98 13.64
CA GLU A 155 0.67 0.87 14.90
C GLU A 155 1.64 -0.33 14.91
N HIS A 156 1.19 -1.51 14.45
CA HIS A 156 2.06 -2.68 14.28
C HIS A 156 3.17 -2.44 13.24
N LEU A 157 2.87 -1.69 12.17
CA LEU A 157 3.85 -1.25 11.17
C LEU A 157 4.80 -0.14 11.67
N LYS A 158 4.53 0.48 12.83
CA LYS A 158 5.18 1.71 13.31
C LYS A 158 5.15 2.84 12.27
N ALA A 159 3.99 3.01 11.65
CA ALA A 159 3.74 3.90 10.53
C ALA A 159 2.65 4.93 10.85
N PRO A 160 2.65 6.10 10.19
CA PRO A 160 1.50 6.99 10.22
C PRO A 160 0.31 6.37 9.47
N CYS A 161 -0.89 6.68 9.94
CA CYS A 161 -2.15 6.36 9.28
C CYS A 161 -2.87 7.65 8.86
N TYR A 162 -3.34 7.70 7.61
CA TYR A 162 -4.12 8.80 7.06
C TYR A 162 -5.41 8.27 6.42
N THR A 163 -6.39 9.12 6.18
CA THR A 163 -7.68 8.73 5.59
C THR A 163 -7.81 9.13 4.12
N LEU A 164 -8.67 8.43 3.36
CA LEU A 164 -8.99 8.77 1.97
C LEU A 164 -9.58 10.19 1.79
N ASN A 165 -10.28 10.73 2.79
CA ASN A 165 -10.78 12.10 2.70
C ASN A 165 -9.64 13.13 2.73
N GLU A 166 -8.54 12.82 3.42
CA GLU A 166 -7.32 13.63 3.40
C GLU A 166 -6.59 13.53 2.04
N LEU A 167 -6.81 12.45 1.25
CA LEU A 167 -6.25 12.32 -0.11
C LEU A 167 -6.85 13.30 -1.11
N LYS A 168 -8.08 13.80 -0.87
CA LYS A 168 -8.74 14.77 -1.76
C LYS A 168 -8.19 16.19 -1.62
N ALA A 169 -7.37 16.45 -0.61
CA ALA A 169 -6.65 17.70 -0.46
C ALA A 169 -5.18 17.46 -0.84
N GLU A 170 -4.59 18.39 -1.57
CA GLU A 170 -3.14 18.48 -1.85
C GLU A 170 -2.27 18.20 -0.60
N ALA A 171 -2.83 18.35 0.60
CA ALA A 171 -2.25 18.03 1.91
C ALA A 171 -1.71 16.60 2.06
N LEU A 172 -2.45 15.54 1.70
CA LEU A 172 -1.91 14.18 1.89
C LEU A 172 -0.89 13.82 0.82
N TYR A 173 -1.08 14.29 -0.41
CA TYR A 173 -0.03 14.24 -1.42
C TYR A 173 1.25 14.90 -0.90
N ASN A 174 1.16 16.08 -0.30
CA ASN A 174 2.28 16.78 0.32
C ASN A 174 2.85 16.03 1.53
N LYS A 175 2.02 15.42 2.40
CA LYS A 175 2.50 14.61 3.54
C LYS A 175 3.22 13.34 3.09
N VAL A 176 2.67 12.59 2.13
CA VAL A 176 3.34 11.42 1.55
C VAL A 176 4.63 11.85 0.86
N ARG A 177 4.63 13.01 0.19
CA ARG A 177 5.84 13.58 -0.42
C ARG A 177 6.88 13.98 0.64
N GLU A 178 6.46 14.60 1.74
CA GLU A 178 7.32 14.93 2.88
C GLU A 178 7.93 13.66 3.47
N GLU A 179 7.17 12.58 3.59
CA GLU A 179 7.71 11.27 3.96
C GLU A 179 8.68 10.76 2.89
N MET A 180 8.37 10.83 1.60
CA MET A 180 9.34 10.46 0.55
C MET A 180 10.64 11.28 0.62
N GLU A 181 10.60 12.51 1.15
CA GLU A 181 11.75 13.40 1.32
C GLU A 181 12.50 13.16 2.64
N SER A 182 11.82 12.88 3.76
CA SER A 182 12.41 12.71 5.09
C SER A 182 13.37 11.52 5.18
N GLY A 183 13.13 10.46 4.39
CA GLY A 183 14.02 9.30 4.32
C GLY A 183 15.29 9.50 3.49
N ARG A 184 15.52 10.68 2.91
CA ARG A 184 16.74 10.99 2.13
C ARG A 184 17.82 11.71 2.94
N GLY A 185 17.53 12.07 4.19
CA GLY A 185 18.38 12.93 5.04
C GLY A 185 19.40 12.22 5.94
N LEU A 186 19.67 10.93 5.74
CA LEU A 186 20.65 10.15 6.51
C LEU A 186 21.68 9.51 5.58
#